data_AF-A0A7C4FRX1-F1
#
_entry.id   AF-A0A7C4FRX1-F1
#
_cell.length_a   1.000
_cell.length_b   1.000
_cell.length_c   1.000
_cell.angle_alpha   90.00
_cell.angle_beta   90.00
_cell.angle_gamma   90.00
#
_symmetry.space_group_name_H-M   'P 1'
#
loop_
_entity.id
_entity.type
_entity.pdbx_description
1 polymer ?
#
loop_
_entity_poly.entity_id
_entity_poly.type
_entity_poly.pdbx_seq_one_letter_code
_entity_poly.pdbx_strand_id
1 'polypeptide(L)'
;MTGKAILQQYDLRSEIEEDHRQWKEGMWDMTVFTSTSLVQILYHVICVLLSYNLQQVYTNTEKGERYSEKTLRQIRRQQTRRHEVSMIVYSGDSYVLIGAKLLIGYLLRLPKEIQMRLYELFPSGLG
;
A
#
# COMPACT_ATOMS: atom_id res chain seq x y z
N MET A 1 18.91 -0.27 -41.60
CA MET A 1 18.50 0.08 -40.22
C MET A 1 19.69 0.71 -39.52
N THR A 2 19.52 1.85 -38.86
CA THR A 2 20.59 2.59 -38.16
C THR A 2 20.83 1.98 -36.78
N GLY A 3 22.06 1.96 -36.27
CA GLY A 3 22.37 1.35 -34.96
C GLY A 3 21.53 1.87 -33.78
N LYS A 4 21.12 3.14 -33.80
CA LYS A 4 20.18 3.71 -32.83
C LYS A 4 18.79 3.05 -32.84
N ALA A 5 18.27 2.69 -34.02
CA ALA A 5 16.97 2.04 -34.14
C ALA A 5 16.99 0.62 -33.57
N ILE A 6 18.13 -0.08 -33.70
CA ILE A 6 18.32 -1.41 -33.14
C ILE A 6 18.33 -1.35 -31.60
N LEU A 7 19.01 -0.36 -31.01
CA LEU A 7 19.01 -0.15 -29.56
C LEU A 7 17.63 0.20 -29.02
N GLN A 8 16.94 1.16 -29.66
CA GLN A 8 15.56 1.51 -29.28
C GLN A 8 14.61 0.32 -29.32
N GLN A 9 14.75 -0.55 -30.32
CA GLN A 9 13.92 -1.74 -30.44
C GLN A 9 14.27 -2.82 -29.41
N TYR A 10 15.52 -2.87 -28.96
CA TYR A 10 15.93 -3.73 -27.85
C TYR A 10 15.38 -3.23 -26.51
N ASP A 11 15.42 -1.93 -26.25
CA ASP A 11 14.88 -1.33 -25.03
C ASP A 11 13.35 -1.52 -24.93
N LEU A 12 12.65 -1.38 -26.06
CA LEU A 12 11.20 -1.60 -26.14
C LEU A 12 10.80 -3.01 -25.68
N ARG A 13 11.63 -4.02 -25.95
CA ARG A 13 11.34 -5.39 -25.53
C ARG A 13 11.36 -5.51 -24.00
N SER A 14 12.36 -4.93 -23.36
CA SER A 14 12.49 -4.97 -21.90
C SER A 14 11.35 -4.23 -21.20
N GLU A 15 10.89 -3.12 -21.78
CA GLU A 15 9.71 -2.38 -21.31
C GLU A 15 8.43 -3.24 -21.40
N ILE A 16 8.18 -3.88 -22.55
CA ILE A 16 7.02 -4.76 -22.76
C ILE A 16 7.03 -5.95 -21.78
N GLU A 17 8.20 -6.56 -21.55
CA GLU A 17 8.34 -7.70 -20.62
C GLU A 17 8.06 -7.28 -19.17
N GLU A 18 8.48 -6.08 -18.76
CA GLU A 18 8.19 -5.53 -17.44
C GLU A 18 6.70 -5.19 -17.27
N ASP A 19 6.08 -4.58 -18.28
CA ASP A 19 4.63 -4.32 -18.28
C ASP A 19 3.82 -5.62 -18.15
N HIS A 20 4.22 -6.67 -18.88
CA HIS A 20 3.61 -7.99 -18.78
C HIS A 20 3.77 -8.61 -17.37
N ARG A 21 4.94 -8.45 -16.73
CA ARG A 21 5.15 -8.88 -15.33
C ARG A 21 4.23 -8.11 -14.38
N GLN A 22 4.11 -6.80 -14.53
CA GLN A 22 3.25 -5.97 -13.66
C GLN A 22 1.77 -6.36 -13.75
N TRP A 23 1.30 -6.83 -14.91
CA TRP A 23 -0.08 -7.29 -15.08
C TRP A 23 -0.35 -8.67 -14.47
N LYS A 24 0.58 -9.61 -14.64
CA LYS A 24 0.39 -11.01 -14.17
C LYS A 24 0.75 -11.22 -12.71
N GLU A 25 1.85 -10.61 -12.27
CA GLU A 25 2.48 -10.85 -10.96
C GLU A 25 2.55 -9.58 -10.09
N GLY A 26 2.13 -8.43 -10.64
CA GLY A 26 2.15 -7.14 -9.97
C GLY A 26 0.95 -6.89 -9.05
N MET A 27 0.38 -5.69 -9.09
CA MET A 27 -0.76 -5.30 -8.23
C MET A 27 -2.11 -5.44 -8.92
N TRP A 28 -2.11 -5.67 -10.22
CA TRP A 28 -3.33 -5.85 -10.99
C TRP A 28 -3.91 -7.25 -10.85
N ASP A 29 -3.09 -8.22 -10.38
CA ASP A 29 -3.48 -9.58 -9.97
C ASP A 29 -4.54 -10.22 -10.89
N MET A 30 -4.38 -10.04 -12.21
CA MET A 30 -5.35 -10.54 -13.19
C MET A 30 -5.51 -12.06 -13.13
N THR A 31 -4.51 -12.75 -12.56
CA THR A 31 -4.46 -14.21 -12.37
C THR A 31 -5.25 -14.68 -11.15
N VAL A 32 -5.64 -13.77 -10.23
CA VAL A 32 -6.34 -14.09 -8.98
C VAL A 32 -7.86 -14.02 -9.15
N PHE A 33 -8.36 -13.47 -10.26
CA PHE A 33 -9.80 -13.38 -10.51
C PHE A 33 -10.41 -14.78 -10.68
N THR A 34 -11.34 -15.13 -9.78
CA THR A 34 -11.83 -16.52 -9.64
C THR A 34 -13.08 -16.85 -10.44
N SER A 35 -13.76 -15.85 -11.02
CA SER A 35 -14.98 -16.11 -11.78
C SER A 35 -14.69 -16.78 -13.12
N THR A 36 -15.50 -17.77 -13.47
CA THR A 36 -15.48 -18.46 -14.77
C THR A 36 -16.45 -17.85 -15.78
N SER A 37 -17.27 -16.87 -15.38
CA SER A 37 -18.20 -16.19 -16.29
C SER A 37 -17.46 -15.27 -17.24
N LEU A 38 -17.54 -15.54 -18.54
CA LEU A 38 -16.87 -14.77 -19.59
C LEU A 38 -17.20 -13.28 -19.52
N VAL A 39 -18.46 -12.91 -19.21
CA VAL A 39 -18.86 -11.50 -19.05
C VAL A 39 -18.15 -10.84 -17.88
N GLN A 40 -18.04 -11.54 -16.75
CA GLN A 40 -17.37 -11.01 -15.56
C GLN A 40 -15.86 -10.91 -15.76
N ILE A 41 -15.26 -11.88 -16.46
CA ILE A 41 -13.85 -11.85 -16.84
C ILE A 41 -13.58 -10.66 -17.76
N LEU A 42 -14.35 -10.48 -18.83
CA LEU A 42 -14.20 -9.36 -19.76
C LEU A 42 -14.36 -8.01 -19.04
N TYR A 43 -15.39 -7.89 -18.21
CA TYR A 43 -15.61 -6.67 -17.43
C TYR A 43 -14.40 -6.37 -16.53
N HIS A 44 -13.89 -7.38 -15.81
CA HIS A 44 -12.72 -7.22 -14.95
C HIS A 44 -11.48 -6.78 -15.75
N VAL A 45 -11.19 -7.43 -16.89
CA VAL A 45 -10.06 -7.08 -17.77
C VAL A 45 -10.19 -5.64 -18.28
N ILE A 46 -11.37 -5.23 -18.73
CA ILE A 46 -11.63 -3.86 -19.20
C ILE A 46 -11.39 -2.85 -18.08
N CYS A 47 -11.92 -3.10 -16.88
CA CYS A 47 -11.73 -2.21 -15.73
C CYS A 47 -10.26 -2.08 -15.32
N VAL A 48 -9.50 -3.19 -15.31
CA VAL A 48 -8.08 -3.19 -14.99
C VAL A 48 -7.28 -2.39 -16.04
N LEU A 49 -7.52 -2.64 -17.33
CA LEU A 49 -6.86 -1.92 -18.42
C LEU A 49 -7.17 -0.42 -18.38
N LEU A 50 -8.43 -0.05 -18.15
CA LEU A 50 -8.84 1.34 -18.02
C LEU A 50 -8.12 2.02 -16.85
N SER A 51 -8.09 1.36 -15.70
CA SER A 51 -7.43 1.86 -14.48
C SER A 51 -5.92 2.04 -14.69
N TYR A 52 -5.27 1.09 -15.35
CA TYR A 52 -3.85 1.16 -15.69
C TYR A 52 -3.55 2.35 -16.60
N ASN A 53 -4.32 2.52 -17.68
CA ASN A 53 -4.14 3.64 -18.60
C ASN A 53 -4.34 4.99 -17.91
N LEU A 54 -5.39 5.12 -17.09
CA LEU A 54 -5.63 6.35 -16.33
C LEU A 54 -4.48 6.66 -15.37
N GLN A 55 -3.93 5.64 -14.72
CA GLN A 55 -2.77 5.81 -13.86
C GLN A 55 -1.55 6.28 -14.65
N GLN A 56 -1.24 5.65 -15.78
CA GLN A 56 -0.11 6.04 -16.64
C GLN A 56 -0.23 7.48 -17.13
N VAL A 57 -1.43 7.88 -17.57
CA VAL A 57 -1.72 9.26 -17.95
C VAL A 57 -1.48 10.20 -16.77
N TYR A 58 -1.94 9.83 -15.58
CA TYR A 58 -1.75 10.65 -14.39
C TYR A 58 -0.28 10.79 -13.99
N THR A 59 0.50 9.71 -14.00
CA THR A 59 1.93 9.74 -13.64
C THR A 59 2.78 10.58 -14.58
N ASN A 60 2.33 10.78 -15.82
CA ASN A 60 2.96 11.67 -16.80
C ASN A 60 2.61 13.16 -16.61
N THR A 61 1.82 13.51 -15.60
CA THR A 61 1.53 14.92 -15.24
C THR A 61 2.50 15.41 -14.17
N GLU A 62 2.74 16.72 -14.11
CA GLU A 62 3.61 17.36 -13.08
C GLU A 62 3.18 17.01 -11.64
N LYS A 63 1.87 16.88 -11.38
CA LYS A 63 1.34 16.45 -10.07
C LYS A 63 1.53 14.96 -9.79
N GLY A 64 1.59 14.16 -10.85
CA GLY A 64 1.70 12.71 -10.82
C GLY A 64 3.13 12.19 -10.88
N GLU A 65 4.10 13.01 -11.30
CA GLU A 65 5.52 12.66 -11.43
C GLU A 65 6.11 12.10 -10.13
N ARG A 66 5.67 12.61 -8.96
CA ARG A 66 6.05 12.05 -7.65
C ARG A 66 5.65 10.58 -7.41
N TYR A 67 4.85 10.01 -8.30
CA TYR A 67 4.41 8.62 -8.30
C TYR A 67 4.98 7.81 -9.49
N SER A 68 5.67 8.43 -10.45
CA SER A 68 6.23 7.73 -11.62
C SER A 68 7.30 6.71 -11.22
N GLU A 69 8.13 7.04 -10.23
CA GLU A 69 9.17 6.14 -9.71
C GLU A 69 8.66 5.16 -8.64
N LYS A 70 7.38 5.26 -8.24
CA LYS A 70 6.81 4.43 -7.19
C LYS A 70 5.90 3.37 -7.80
N THR A 71 6.26 2.11 -7.59
CA THR A 71 5.33 1.01 -7.85
C THR A 71 4.06 1.19 -7.00
N LEU A 72 2.91 0.79 -7.53
CA LEU A 72 1.65 0.77 -6.77
C LEU A 72 1.78 0.03 -5.42
N ARG A 73 2.61 -1.03 -5.37
CA ARG A 73 2.96 -1.75 -4.14
C ARG A 73 3.59 -0.83 -3.10
N GLN A 74 4.55 0.00 -3.51
CA GLN A 74 5.19 0.97 -2.63
C GLN A 74 4.21 2.05 -2.17
N ILE A 75 3.33 2.53 -3.05
CA ILE A 75 2.29 3.52 -2.70
C ILE A 75 1.34 2.93 -1.65
N ARG A 76 0.82 1.71 -1.88
CA ARG A 76 -0.08 1.02 -0.94
C ARG A 76 0.62 0.73 0.38
N ARG A 77 1.87 0.24 0.36
CA ARG A 77 2.67 0.00 1.58
C ARG A 77 2.90 1.30 2.36
N GLN A 78 3.13 2.42 1.68
CA GLN A 78 3.22 3.73 2.32
C GLN A 78 1.88 4.16 2.92
N GLN A 79 0.76 3.92 2.25
CA GLN A 79 -0.58 4.21 2.79
C GLN A 79 -0.94 3.32 3.98
N THR A 80 -0.62 2.02 3.94
CA THR A 80 -0.79 1.10 5.07
C THR A 80 0.09 1.50 6.25
N ARG A 81 1.34 1.93 6.01
CA ARG A 81 2.22 2.48 7.06
C ARG A 81 1.75 3.82 7.61
N ARG A 82 0.95 4.57 6.84
CA ARG A 82 0.33 5.83 7.26
C ARG A 82 -1.00 5.65 7.98
N HIS A 83 -1.57 4.44 8.01
CA HIS A 83 -2.65 4.17 8.96
C HIS A 83 -2.05 4.26 10.36
N GLU A 84 -2.36 5.35 11.07
CA GLU A 84 -2.06 5.43 12.48
C GLU A 84 -2.82 4.31 13.18
N VAL A 85 -2.10 3.45 13.91
CA VAL A 85 -2.72 2.40 14.72
C VAL A 85 -3.58 3.08 15.78
N SER A 86 -4.89 2.97 15.61
CA SER A 86 -5.88 3.40 16.58
C SER A 86 -6.19 2.25 17.53
N MET A 87 -6.04 2.48 18.83
CA MET A 87 -6.42 1.55 19.88
C MET A 87 -7.77 1.93 20.45
N ILE A 88 -8.54 0.93 20.88
CA ILE A 88 -9.75 1.15 21.66
C ILE A 88 -9.38 0.97 23.13
N VAL A 89 -9.59 2.01 23.93
CA VAL A 89 -9.38 1.98 25.37
C VAL A 89 -10.74 1.96 26.04
N TYR A 90 -10.95 0.99 26.93
CA TYR A 90 -12.16 0.84 27.72
C TYR A 90 -11.93 1.27 29.16
N SER A 91 -12.94 1.92 29.74
CA SER A 91 -13.00 2.22 31.16
C SER A 91 -14.45 2.12 31.62
N GLY A 92 -14.78 1.04 32.33
CA GLY A 92 -16.16 0.72 32.70
C GLY A 92 -17.04 0.61 31.45
N ASP A 93 -18.12 1.38 31.41
CA ASP A 93 -19.11 1.36 30.32
C ASP A 93 -18.80 2.33 29.16
N SER A 94 -17.62 2.95 29.17
CA SER A 94 -17.20 3.91 28.14
C SER A 94 -15.98 3.41 27.37
N TYR A 95 -15.92 3.77 26.09
CA TYR A 95 -14.77 3.48 25.23
C TYR A 95 -14.34 4.73 24.46
N VAL A 96 -13.04 4.80 24.16
CA VAL A 96 -12.46 5.86 23.34
C VAL A 96 -11.52 5.24 22.31
N LEU A 97 -11.62 5.73 21.07
CA LEU A 97 -10.66 5.42 20.02
C LEU A 97 -9.50 6.42 20.07
N ILE A 98 -8.30 5.94 20.36
CA ILE A 98 -7.11 6.78 20.59
C ILE A 98 -5.91 6.28 19.78
N GLY A 99 -5.19 7.21 19.13
CA GLY A 99 -3.96 6.88 18.43
C GLY A 99 -2.80 6.54 19.36
N ALA A 100 -1.90 5.64 18.94
CA ALA A 100 -0.78 5.18 19.76
C ALA A 100 0.10 6.29 20.36
N LYS A 101 0.39 7.34 19.58
CA LYS A 101 1.18 8.49 20.06
C LYS A 101 0.50 9.21 21.22
N LEU A 102 -0.82 9.40 21.14
CA LEU A 102 -1.59 10.10 22.16
C LEU A 102 -1.68 9.26 23.44
N LEU A 103 -1.90 7.95 23.30
CA LEU A 103 -1.90 7.02 24.42
C LEU A 103 -0.55 7.00 25.15
N ILE A 104 0.57 6.91 24.42
CA ILE A 104 1.91 7.01 25.00
C ILE A 104 2.09 8.34 25.71
N GLY A 105 1.64 9.45 25.11
CA GLY A 105 1.65 10.76 25.74
C GLY A 105 0.90 10.81 27.07
N TYR A 106 -0.27 10.16 27.17
CA TYR A 106 -1.00 10.03 28.43
C TYR A 106 -0.25 9.18 29.46
N LEU A 107 0.27 8.02 29.05
CA LEU A 107 1.02 7.12 29.94
C LEU A 107 2.25 7.81 30.55
N LEU A 108 3.00 8.57 29.74
CA LEU A 108 4.18 9.31 30.20
C LEU A 108 3.85 10.43 31.20
N ARG A 109 2.62 10.95 31.17
CA ARG A 109 2.14 12.00 32.09
C ARG A 109 1.53 11.45 33.38
N LEU A 110 1.35 10.14 33.50
CA LEU A 110 0.83 9.53 34.73
C LEU A 110 1.82 9.69 35.89
N PRO A 111 1.32 9.75 37.15
CA PRO A 111 2.16 9.67 38.33
C PRO A 111 3.04 8.41 38.34
N LYS A 112 4.27 8.53 38.85
CA LYS A 112 5.25 7.42 38.90
C LYS A 112 4.70 6.16 39.59
N GLU A 113 3.89 6.34 40.62
CA GLU A 113 3.23 5.24 41.34
C GLU A 113 2.35 4.38 40.43
N ILE A 114 1.59 5.02 39.54
CA ILE A 114 0.73 4.33 38.57
C ILE A 114 1.58 3.70 37.47
N GLN A 115 2.63 4.38 37.02
CA GLN A 115 3.56 3.82 36.03
C GLN A 115 4.24 2.56 36.54
N MET A 116 4.65 2.52 37.82
CA MET A 116 5.25 1.32 38.43
C MET A 116 4.28 0.15 38.48
N ARG A 117 3.00 0.38 38.84
CA ARG A 117 1.97 -0.67 38.80
C ARG A 117 1.69 -1.17 37.37
N LEU A 118 1.70 -0.27 36.39
CA LEU A 118 1.54 -0.65 34.99
C LEU A 118 2.73 -1.45 34.48
N TYR A 119 3.95 -1.13 34.93
CA TYR A 119 5.16 -1.85 34.54
C TYR A 119 5.10 -3.34 34.91
N GLU A 120 4.51 -3.69 36.06
CA GLU A 120 4.31 -5.08 36.48
C GLU A 120 3.39 -5.88 35.54
N LEU A 121 2.49 -5.20 34.82
CA LEU A 121 1.55 -5.81 33.87
C LEU A 121 2.17 -6.05 32.48
N PHE A 122 3.30 -5.43 32.19
CA PHE A 122 4.05 -5.61 30.94
C PHE A 122 5.39 -6.27 31.25
N PRO A 123 5.42 -7.61 31.48
CA PRO A 123 6.68 -8.31 31.66
C PRO A 123 7.56 -8.06 30.44
N SER A 124 8.85 -7.84 30.68
CA SER A 124 9.87 -7.58 29.67
C SER A 124 10.09 -8.81 28.77
N GLY A 125 9.13 -9.08 27.89
CA GLY A 125 9.16 -10.07 26.84
C GLY A 125 9.04 -9.36 25.50
N LEU A 126 10.15 -8.83 25.01
CA LEU A 126 10.33 -8.57 23.58
C LEU A 126 10.42 -9.94 22.89
N GLY A 127 9.34 -10.36 22.25
CA GLY A 127 9.30 -11.43 21.25
C GLY A 127 9.00 -10.83 19.89
#